data_AF-A0A1Q7UVJ9-F1
#
_entry.id   AF-A0A1Q7UVJ9-F1
#
_cell.length_a   1.000
_cell.length_b   1.000
_cell.length_c   1.000
_cell.angle_alpha   90.00
_cell.angle_beta   90.00
_cell.angle_gamma   90.00
#
_symmetry.space_group_name_H-M   'P 1'
#
loop_
_entity.id
_entity.type
_entity.pdbx_description
1 polymer ?
#
loop_
_entity_poly.entity_id
_entity_poly.type
_entity_poly.pdbx_seq_one_letter_code
_entity_poly.pdbx_strand_id
1 'polypeptide(L)'
;MVNDSQQEGILFMPLRRCMTIALTIIGIVLILAAVRDIFHTLFNPSKQGDLSEWIARGIWRTTKRTIPRALNYAGPIAFVAVVLYWTLSMVFGFALIYFPRMSQSFAFSAGLEPTQYQTLLGSLDVSIGSLITLSTGIYSKEPWIQMVMGIESIFGFGLLTASVSWILSIYPVLEHRKSLAHQASLMHFAEMQGIRRLREVGESDLHDILLGFASQMTTSRNELIQFPITYYFHENEGKTSLAAILPYLADIAAQNVRGEGAVALAATALGGAIDDYLKFVGRFFLDRPFTNRYEMLGAFAADHLRNAVRSPAVIPRAA
;
A
#
# COMPACT_ATOMS: atom_id res chain seq x y z
N MET A 1 38.91 50.45 -23.24
CA MET A 1 37.79 50.10 -22.35
C MET A 1 36.87 49.17 -23.12
N VAL A 2 37.24 47.90 -23.20
CA VAL A 2 36.40 46.84 -23.76
C VAL A 2 35.55 46.34 -22.61
N ASN A 3 34.27 46.60 -22.77
CA ASN A 3 33.09 46.24 -21.99
C ASN A 3 33.21 45.00 -21.07
N ASP A 4 33.43 45.21 -19.76
CA ASP A 4 33.34 44.15 -18.71
C ASP A 4 31.97 43.42 -18.74
N SER A 5 30.91 44.10 -19.20
CA SER A 5 29.57 43.50 -19.31
C SER A 5 29.44 42.42 -20.40
N GLN A 6 30.34 42.37 -21.39
CA GLN A 6 30.34 41.30 -22.40
C GLN A 6 31.13 40.06 -21.96
N GLN A 7 32.14 40.20 -21.09
CA GLN A 7 32.90 39.06 -20.58
C GLN A 7 32.13 38.28 -19.50
N GLU A 8 31.33 38.96 -18.66
CA GLU A 8 30.45 38.28 -17.71
C GLU A 8 29.40 37.41 -18.44
N GLY A 9 28.80 37.92 -19.51
CA GLY A 9 27.78 37.20 -20.28
C GLY A 9 28.23 35.85 -20.87
N ILE A 10 29.51 35.70 -21.20
CA ILE A 10 30.06 34.47 -21.81
C ILE A 10 30.32 33.38 -20.76
N LEU A 11 30.71 33.75 -19.53
CA LEU A 11 30.96 32.81 -18.43
C LEU A 11 29.66 32.35 -17.74
N PHE A 12 28.63 33.20 -17.68
CA PHE A 12 27.34 32.86 -17.08
C PHE A 12 26.44 31.98 -17.97
N MET A 13 26.65 31.99 -19.28
CA MET A 13 25.88 31.20 -20.25
C MET A 13 26.04 29.68 -20.12
N PRO A 14 27.26 29.11 -19.96
CA PRO A 14 27.41 27.68 -19.71
C PRO A 14 26.83 27.27 -18.34
N LEU A 15 26.99 28.10 -17.31
CA LEU A 15 26.48 27.79 -15.96
C LEU A 15 24.94 27.71 -15.93
N ARG A 16 24.25 28.65 -16.59
CA ARG A 16 22.78 28.61 -16.72
C ARG A 16 22.31 27.39 -17.52
N ARG A 17 23.02 27.02 -18.60
CA ARG A 17 22.69 25.81 -19.38
C ARG A 17 22.89 24.53 -18.56
N CYS A 18 23.99 24.41 -17.82
CA CYS A 18 24.24 23.28 -16.94
C CYS A 18 23.15 23.14 -15.86
N MET A 19 22.75 24.26 -15.24
CA MET A 19 21.66 24.27 -14.26
C MET A 19 20.32 23.83 -14.88
N THR A 20 19.96 24.35 -16.05
CA THR A 20 18.75 23.94 -16.78
C THR A 20 18.73 22.45 -17.08
N ILE A 21 19.85 21.90 -17.55
CA ILE A 21 19.98 20.48 -17.86
C ILE A 21 19.86 19.66 -16.57
N ALA A 22 20.57 20.04 -15.50
CA ALA A 22 20.52 19.34 -14.23
C ALA A 22 19.10 19.29 -13.66
N LEU A 23 18.39 20.41 -13.60
CA LEU A 23 17.01 20.47 -13.09
C LEU A 23 16.05 19.66 -13.97
N THR A 24 16.21 19.71 -15.30
CA THR A 24 15.40 18.90 -16.22
C THR A 24 15.64 17.40 -15.98
N ILE A 25 16.91 16.98 -15.81
CA ILE A 25 17.25 15.58 -15.53
C ILE A 25 16.64 15.14 -14.20
N ILE A 26 16.78 15.94 -13.14
CA ILE A 26 16.18 15.65 -11.82
C ILE A 26 14.67 15.50 -11.96
N GLY A 27 14.02 16.41 -12.69
CA GLY A 27 12.57 16.35 -12.95
C GLY A 27 12.14 15.07 -13.65
N ILE A 28 12.85 14.69 -14.72
CA ILE A 28 12.61 13.43 -15.45
C ILE A 28 12.81 12.22 -14.54
N VAL A 29 13.87 12.20 -13.74
CA VAL A 29 14.14 11.09 -12.81
C VAL A 29 13.02 10.97 -11.77
N LEU A 30 12.51 12.08 -11.22
CA LEU A 30 11.38 12.07 -10.29
C LEU A 30 10.11 11.50 -10.93
N ILE A 31 9.78 11.93 -12.16
CA ILE A 31 8.62 11.41 -12.91
C ILE A 31 8.79 9.91 -13.15
N LEU A 32 9.94 9.48 -13.67
CA LEU A 32 10.19 8.06 -13.95
C LEU A 32 10.18 7.21 -12.68
N ALA A 33 10.70 7.72 -11.56
CA ALA A 33 10.63 7.04 -10.27
C ALA A 33 9.17 6.86 -9.81
N ALA A 34 8.34 7.90 -9.90
CA ALA A 34 6.92 7.83 -9.55
C ALA A 34 6.16 6.87 -10.47
N VAL A 35 6.35 6.95 -11.79
CA VAL A 35 5.74 6.02 -12.75
C VAL A 35 6.15 4.59 -12.44
N ARG A 36 7.44 4.33 -12.23
CA ARG A 36 7.94 3.01 -11.87
C ARG A 36 7.28 2.48 -10.60
N ASP A 37 7.20 3.31 -9.55
CA ASP A 37 6.60 2.94 -8.27
C ASP A 37 5.09 2.65 -8.40
N ILE A 38 4.35 3.43 -9.20
CA ILE A 38 2.94 3.15 -9.55
C ILE A 38 2.83 1.79 -10.25
N PHE A 39 3.66 1.54 -11.28
CA PHE A 39 3.60 0.30 -12.04
C PHE A 39 3.90 -0.93 -11.17
N HIS A 40 4.91 -0.83 -10.31
CA HIS A 40 5.22 -1.93 -9.40
C HIS A 40 4.12 -2.15 -8.36
N THR A 41 3.59 -1.08 -7.76
CA THR A 41 2.53 -1.16 -6.75
C THR A 41 1.25 -1.78 -7.32
N LEU A 42 0.89 -1.47 -8.57
CA LEU A 42 -0.38 -1.90 -9.18
C LEU A 42 -0.26 -3.21 -9.97
N PHE A 43 0.85 -3.44 -10.69
CA PHE A 43 0.98 -4.57 -11.61
C PHE A 43 2.01 -5.61 -11.18
N ASN A 44 2.90 -5.30 -10.23
CA ASN A 44 3.90 -6.26 -9.75
C ASN A 44 4.12 -6.20 -8.22
N PRO A 45 3.05 -6.42 -7.42
CA PRO A 45 3.06 -6.22 -5.97
C PRO A 45 3.94 -7.22 -5.20
N SER A 46 4.44 -8.27 -5.87
CA SER A 46 5.24 -9.33 -5.26
C SER A 46 6.70 -8.95 -4.97
N LYS A 47 7.17 -7.78 -5.44
CA LYS A 47 8.53 -7.29 -5.24
C LYS A 47 8.61 -6.39 -4.00
N GLN A 48 9.63 -6.62 -3.17
CA GLN A 48 9.92 -5.79 -2.01
C GLN A 48 10.76 -4.57 -2.41
N GLY A 49 10.64 -3.48 -1.65
CA GLY A 49 11.57 -2.36 -1.68
C GLY A 49 11.11 -1.14 -2.47
N ASP A 50 9.83 -1.06 -2.83
CA ASP A 50 9.26 0.14 -3.44
C ASP A 50 9.05 1.24 -2.38
N LEU A 51 9.05 2.50 -2.82
CA LEU A 51 8.94 3.62 -1.89
C LEU A 51 7.56 3.65 -1.24
N SER A 52 6.53 3.25 -1.98
CA SER A 52 5.18 3.07 -1.44
C SER A 52 5.13 2.12 -0.25
N GLU A 53 5.85 1.00 -0.33
CA GLU A 53 5.96 0.03 0.77
C GLU A 53 6.70 0.63 1.97
N TRP A 54 7.76 1.40 1.72
CA TRP A 54 8.52 2.08 2.77
C TRP A 54 7.68 3.15 3.49
N ILE A 55 6.92 3.94 2.74
CA ILE A 55 5.96 4.93 3.28
C ILE A 55 4.92 4.23 4.16
N ALA A 56 4.29 3.16 3.67
CA ALA A 56 3.28 2.41 4.42
C ALA A 56 3.85 1.78 5.69
N ARG A 57 5.03 1.15 5.62
CA ARG A 57 5.73 0.60 6.79
C ARG A 57 6.11 1.68 7.80
N GLY A 58 6.58 2.83 7.32
CA GLY A 58 6.92 3.98 8.16
C GLY A 58 5.70 4.49 8.94
N ILE A 59 4.57 4.67 8.26
CA ILE A 59 3.31 5.08 8.86
C ILE A 59 2.83 4.05 9.89
N TRP A 60 2.88 2.76 9.55
CA TRP A 60 2.52 1.66 10.45
C TRP A 60 3.36 1.66 11.74
N ARG A 61 4.69 1.63 11.59
CA ARG A 61 5.62 1.58 12.73
C ARG A 61 5.50 2.84 13.60
N THR A 62 5.34 4.00 12.98
CA THR A 62 5.20 5.27 13.71
C THR A 62 3.89 5.31 14.48
N THR A 63 2.75 5.04 13.82
CA THR A 63 1.42 5.03 14.44
C THR A 63 1.35 4.06 15.61
N LYS A 64 1.86 2.84 15.41
CA LYS A 64 1.92 1.81 16.45
C LYS A 64 2.74 2.26 17.68
N ARG A 65 3.83 3.00 17.46
CA ARG A 65 4.72 3.46 18.54
C ARG A 65 4.19 4.70 19.25
N THR A 66 3.57 5.64 18.54
CA THR A 66 3.19 6.95 19.10
C THR A 66 1.73 7.00 19.54
N ILE A 67 0.81 6.42 18.77
CA ILE A 67 -0.64 6.51 18.99
C ILE A 67 -1.30 5.15 18.68
N PRO A 68 -1.02 4.09 19.46
CA PRO A 68 -1.50 2.73 19.18
C PRO A 68 -3.04 2.62 19.10
N ARG A 69 -3.76 3.52 19.79
CA ARG A 69 -5.23 3.60 19.71
C ARG A 69 -5.75 4.01 18.33
N ALA A 70 -4.93 4.67 17.52
CA ALA A 70 -5.26 5.15 16.18
C ALA A 70 -4.78 4.20 15.07
N LEU A 71 -4.31 2.99 15.41
CA LEU A 71 -3.75 2.04 14.43
C LEU A 71 -4.74 1.66 13.31
N ASN A 72 -6.05 1.72 13.57
CA ASN A 72 -7.11 1.57 12.56
C ASN A 72 -7.00 2.54 11.38
N TYR A 73 -6.41 3.71 11.59
CA TYR A 73 -6.22 4.71 10.54
C TYR A 73 -4.91 4.55 9.76
N ALA A 74 -3.99 3.68 10.21
CA ALA A 74 -2.68 3.54 9.58
C ALA A 74 -2.78 3.10 8.12
N GLY A 75 -3.65 2.14 7.79
CA GLY A 75 -3.90 1.67 6.42
C GLY A 75 -4.46 2.77 5.51
N PRO A 76 -5.59 3.42 5.87
CA PRO A 76 -6.12 4.55 5.11
C PRO A 76 -5.13 5.71 4.94
N ILE A 77 -4.40 6.08 5.99
CA ILE A 77 -3.39 7.15 5.93
C ILE A 77 -2.22 6.72 5.03
N ALA A 78 -1.78 5.46 5.09
CA ALA A 78 -0.75 4.93 4.21
C ALA A 78 -1.15 5.01 2.74
N PHE A 79 -2.38 4.62 2.40
CA PHE A 79 -2.92 4.75 1.05
C PHE A 79 -2.86 6.21 0.56
N VAL A 80 -3.39 7.15 1.36
CA VAL A 80 -3.40 8.59 1.00
C VAL A 80 -1.97 9.11 0.85
N ALA A 81 -1.06 8.74 1.76
CA ALA A 81 0.33 9.18 1.70
C ALA A 81 1.06 8.68 0.45
N VAL A 82 0.78 7.45 0.00
CA VAL A 82 1.32 6.90 -1.25
C VAL A 82 0.82 7.68 -2.48
N VAL A 83 -0.49 7.93 -2.57
CA VAL A 83 -1.08 8.72 -3.67
C VAL A 83 -0.55 10.16 -3.67
N LEU A 84 -0.39 10.76 -2.49
CA LEU A 84 0.23 12.07 -2.34
C LEU A 84 1.70 12.06 -2.78
N TYR A 85 2.46 11.03 -2.41
CA TYR A 85 3.85 10.89 -2.88
C TYR A 85 3.94 10.85 -4.40
N TRP A 86 3.08 10.06 -5.07
CA TRP A 86 3.03 10.02 -6.53
C TRP A 86 2.66 11.37 -7.13
N THR A 87 1.61 12.00 -6.61
CA THR A 87 1.14 13.33 -7.05
C THR A 87 2.24 14.37 -6.92
N LEU A 88 2.85 14.48 -5.74
CA LEU A 88 3.91 15.44 -5.48
C LEU A 88 5.13 15.18 -6.36
N SER A 89 5.51 13.92 -6.57
CA SER A 89 6.64 13.57 -7.44
C SER A 89 6.39 13.99 -8.89
N MET A 90 5.16 13.85 -9.38
CA MET A 90 4.76 14.34 -10.71
C MET A 90 4.81 15.86 -10.74
N VAL A 91 4.16 16.55 -9.79
CA VAL A 91 4.12 18.02 -9.73
C VAL A 91 5.53 18.61 -9.67
N PHE A 92 6.36 18.14 -8.74
CA PHE A 92 7.74 18.62 -8.63
C PHE A 92 8.57 18.22 -9.86
N GLY A 93 8.36 17.02 -10.40
CA GLY A 93 9.06 16.53 -11.57
C GLY A 93 8.84 17.42 -12.80
N PHE A 94 7.60 17.72 -13.14
CA PHE A 94 7.25 18.61 -14.25
C PHE A 94 7.58 20.08 -13.97
N ALA A 95 7.34 20.57 -12.75
CA ALA A 95 7.72 21.93 -12.36
C ALA A 95 9.23 22.18 -12.57
N LEU A 96 10.09 21.21 -12.24
CA LEU A 96 11.54 21.31 -12.49
C LEU A 96 11.91 21.35 -13.98
N ILE A 97 11.08 20.77 -14.86
CA ILE A 97 11.22 20.89 -16.31
C ILE A 97 10.80 22.30 -16.77
N TYR A 98 9.75 22.88 -16.20
CA TYR A 98 9.25 24.21 -16.60
C TYR A 98 10.08 25.37 -16.04
N PHE A 99 10.52 25.26 -14.78
CA PHE A 99 11.20 26.32 -14.04
C PHE A 99 12.32 27.03 -14.81
N PRO A 100 13.33 26.34 -15.38
CA PRO A 100 14.42 27.02 -16.08
C PRO A 100 13.98 27.76 -17.37
N ARG A 101 12.76 27.49 -17.86
CA ARG A 101 12.21 28.02 -19.11
C ARG A 101 11.17 29.11 -18.90
N MET A 102 10.77 29.36 -17.64
CA MET A 102 9.70 30.31 -17.29
C MET A 102 9.92 31.74 -17.79
N SER A 103 11.15 32.24 -17.78
CA SER A 103 11.46 33.62 -18.18
C SER A 103 11.47 33.84 -19.70
N GLN A 104 11.65 32.79 -20.49
CA GLN A 104 11.88 32.90 -21.94
C GLN A 104 10.74 32.30 -22.76
N SER A 105 10.25 31.14 -22.33
CA SER A 105 9.38 30.29 -23.14
C SER A 105 7.90 30.42 -22.75
N PHE A 106 7.53 31.17 -21.72
CA PHE A 106 6.13 31.31 -21.27
C PHE A 106 5.55 32.70 -21.54
N ALA A 107 4.24 32.72 -21.77
CA ALA A 107 3.39 33.90 -21.91
C ALA A 107 2.30 33.86 -20.84
N PHE A 108 1.88 35.05 -20.39
CA PHE A 108 0.94 35.23 -19.29
C PHE A 108 -0.29 35.96 -19.80
N SER A 109 -1.48 35.49 -19.44
CA SER A 109 -2.74 36.17 -19.70
C SER A 109 -2.78 37.57 -19.08
N ALA A 110 -3.62 38.45 -19.64
CA ALA A 110 -3.82 39.78 -19.10
C ALA A 110 -4.27 39.74 -17.63
N GLY A 111 -3.60 40.51 -16.77
CA GLY A 111 -3.83 40.54 -15.32
C GLY A 111 -2.84 39.72 -14.48
N LEU A 112 -1.99 38.90 -15.10
CA LEU A 112 -0.90 38.20 -14.42
C LEU A 112 0.42 38.97 -14.56
N GLU A 113 1.07 39.30 -13.45
CA GLU A 113 2.38 39.95 -13.46
C GLU A 113 3.50 38.92 -13.71
N PRO A 114 4.27 39.02 -14.82
CA PRO A 114 5.29 38.02 -15.16
C PRO A 114 6.36 37.83 -14.07
N THR A 115 6.69 38.88 -13.32
CA THR A 115 7.69 38.87 -12.25
C THR A 115 7.29 37.98 -11.07
N GLN A 116 5.98 37.80 -10.82
CA GLN A 116 5.48 36.95 -9.74
C GLN A 116 5.56 35.45 -10.09
N TYR A 117 5.38 35.12 -11.38
CA TYR A 117 5.28 33.74 -11.87
C TYR A 117 6.57 33.20 -12.50
N GLN A 118 7.59 34.03 -12.74
CA GLN A 118 8.94 33.60 -13.13
C GLN A 118 9.74 33.01 -11.95
N THR A 119 9.07 32.25 -11.08
CA THR A 119 9.59 31.67 -9.86
C THR A 119 9.33 30.17 -9.82
N LEU A 120 9.93 29.46 -8.87
CA LEU A 120 9.63 28.04 -8.65
C LEU A 120 8.14 27.83 -8.35
N LEU A 121 7.52 28.75 -7.60
CA LEU A 121 6.09 28.73 -7.30
C LEU A 121 5.24 28.85 -8.56
N GLY A 122 5.61 29.72 -9.51
CA GLY A 122 4.92 29.79 -10.80
C GLY A 122 5.04 28.50 -11.61
N SER A 123 6.19 27.82 -11.56
CA SER A 123 6.35 26.52 -12.25
C SER A 123 5.55 25.39 -11.60
N LEU A 124 5.37 25.44 -10.28
CA LEU A 124 4.46 24.54 -9.56
C LEU A 124 3.00 24.83 -9.92
N ASP A 125 2.62 26.11 -10.03
CA ASP A 125 1.26 26.50 -10.45
C ASP A 125 0.94 25.96 -11.86
N VAL A 126 1.86 26.14 -12.82
CA VAL A 126 1.73 25.56 -14.18
C VAL A 126 1.60 24.04 -14.14
N SER A 127 2.46 23.36 -13.37
CA SER A 127 2.44 21.89 -13.28
C SER A 127 1.17 21.37 -12.61
N ILE A 128 0.76 21.95 -11.49
CA ILE A 128 -0.52 21.62 -10.82
C ILE A 128 -1.67 21.81 -11.79
N GLY A 129 -1.74 22.97 -12.46
CA GLY A 129 -2.75 23.27 -13.44
C GLY A 129 -2.80 22.23 -14.56
N SER A 130 -1.65 21.93 -15.16
CA SER A 130 -1.56 20.94 -16.24
C SER A 130 -1.96 19.53 -15.78
N LEU A 131 -1.50 19.11 -14.59
CA LEU A 131 -1.78 17.80 -14.01
C LEU A 131 -3.28 17.61 -13.71
N ILE A 132 -3.95 18.63 -13.16
CA ILE A 132 -5.39 18.58 -12.85
C ILE A 132 -6.27 19.11 -14.00
N THR A 133 -5.67 19.41 -15.16
CA THR A 133 -6.33 19.98 -16.34
C THR A 133 -6.99 21.36 -16.14
N LEU A 134 -6.51 22.11 -15.15
CA LEU A 134 -6.91 23.47 -14.89
C LEU A 134 -5.99 24.46 -15.63
N SER A 135 -6.59 25.34 -16.43
CA SER A 135 -5.84 26.43 -17.07
C SER A 135 -5.53 27.53 -16.05
N THR A 136 -4.24 27.78 -15.79
CA THR A 136 -3.78 28.88 -14.92
C THR A 136 -3.68 30.23 -15.63
N GLY A 137 -3.86 30.26 -16.96
CA GLY A 137 -3.60 31.47 -17.77
C GLY A 137 -2.12 31.66 -18.11
N ILE A 138 -1.29 30.65 -17.84
CA ILE A 138 0.14 30.61 -18.18
C ILE A 138 0.34 29.58 -19.29
N TYR A 139 0.91 30.00 -20.42
CA TYR A 139 1.05 29.15 -21.61
C TYR A 139 2.47 29.20 -22.14
N SER A 140 2.98 28.07 -22.63
CA SER A 140 4.25 28.06 -23.35
C SER A 140 4.09 28.62 -24.76
N LYS A 141 5.06 29.43 -25.21
CA LYS A 141 5.26 29.87 -26.60
C LYS A 141 5.88 28.77 -27.47
N GLU A 142 6.50 27.77 -26.83
CA GLU A 142 7.18 26.65 -27.50
C GLU A 142 6.24 25.44 -27.61
N PRO A 143 5.98 24.91 -28.82
CA PRO A 143 5.04 23.81 -29.04
C PRO A 143 5.42 22.52 -28.29
N TRP A 144 6.71 22.21 -28.15
CA TRP A 144 7.14 20.98 -27.48
C TRP A 144 6.85 21.01 -25.97
N ILE A 145 6.92 22.18 -25.31
CA ILE A 145 6.54 22.31 -23.90
C ILE A 145 5.02 22.17 -23.75
N GLN A 146 4.23 22.69 -24.70
CA GLN A 146 2.78 22.47 -24.69
C GLN A 146 2.44 20.97 -24.80
N MET A 147 3.21 20.22 -25.60
CA MET A 147 3.07 18.76 -25.68
C MET A 147 3.47 18.08 -24.35
N VAL A 148 4.52 18.55 -23.66
CA VAL A 148 4.89 18.05 -22.33
C VAL A 148 3.78 18.34 -21.31
N MET A 149 3.18 19.53 -21.33
CA MET A 149 2.00 19.86 -20.51
C MET A 149 0.82 18.93 -20.81
N GLY A 150 0.55 18.65 -22.09
CA GLY A 150 -0.48 17.68 -22.47
C GLY A 150 -0.17 16.25 -21.98
N ILE A 151 1.09 15.83 -22.03
CA ILE A 151 1.55 14.54 -21.47
C ILE A 151 1.36 14.51 -19.95
N GLU A 152 1.67 15.60 -19.25
CA GLU A 152 1.42 15.75 -17.81
C GLU A 152 -0.07 15.58 -17.48
N SER A 153 -0.97 16.14 -18.29
CA SER A 153 -2.42 15.92 -18.13
C SER A 153 -2.81 14.44 -18.29
N ILE A 154 -2.20 13.73 -19.25
CA ILE A 154 -2.41 12.27 -19.41
C ILE A 154 -1.96 11.52 -18.16
N PHE A 155 -0.80 11.88 -17.59
CA PHE A 155 -0.34 11.32 -16.33
C PHE A 155 -1.26 11.64 -15.16
N GLY A 156 -1.81 12.87 -15.09
CA GLY A 156 -2.77 13.27 -14.07
C GLY A 156 -4.06 12.46 -14.13
N PHE A 157 -4.63 12.28 -15.33
CA PHE A 157 -5.77 11.39 -15.54
C PHE A 157 -5.44 9.94 -15.17
N GLY A 158 -4.31 9.43 -15.65
CA GLY A 158 -3.85 8.07 -15.34
C GLY A 158 -3.67 7.85 -13.83
N LEU A 159 -3.10 8.83 -13.12
CA LEU A 159 -2.92 8.80 -11.67
C LEU A 159 -4.25 8.80 -10.92
N LEU A 160 -5.20 9.65 -11.33
CA LEU A 160 -6.54 9.69 -10.75
C LEU A 160 -7.26 8.35 -10.96
N THR A 161 -7.30 7.85 -12.20
CA THR A 161 -7.91 6.57 -12.55
C THR A 161 -7.26 5.43 -11.75
N ALA A 162 -5.93 5.35 -11.74
CA ALA A 162 -5.20 4.34 -11.01
C ALA A 162 -5.49 4.39 -9.50
N SER A 163 -5.53 5.58 -8.90
CA SER A 163 -5.80 5.76 -7.47
C SER A 163 -7.22 5.30 -7.11
N VAL A 164 -8.22 5.68 -7.91
CA VAL A 164 -9.62 5.26 -7.72
C VAL A 164 -9.77 3.75 -7.93
N SER A 165 -9.18 3.19 -8.98
CA SER A 165 -9.19 1.74 -9.22
C SER A 165 -8.50 0.96 -8.11
N TRP A 166 -7.40 1.48 -7.57
CA TRP A 166 -6.64 0.82 -6.52
C TRP A 166 -7.44 0.76 -5.21
N ILE A 167 -8.05 1.87 -4.78
CA ILE A 167 -8.88 1.85 -3.56
C ILE A 167 -10.09 0.95 -3.71
N LEU A 168 -10.75 0.95 -4.88
CA LEU A 168 -11.89 0.08 -5.15
C LEU A 168 -11.49 -1.41 -5.15
N SER A 169 -10.26 -1.72 -5.56
CA SER A 169 -9.73 -3.09 -5.54
C SER A 169 -9.34 -3.57 -4.14
N ILE A 170 -8.98 -2.64 -3.24
CA ILE A 170 -8.61 -2.95 -1.86
C ILE A 170 -9.83 -3.36 -1.02
N TYR A 171 -11.00 -2.74 -1.23
CA TYR A 171 -12.18 -2.98 -0.40
C TYR A 171 -12.65 -4.45 -0.36
N PRO A 172 -12.83 -5.15 -1.50
CA PRO A 172 -13.23 -6.56 -1.49
C PRO A 172 -12.27 -7.45 -0.70
N VAL A 173 -10.95 -7.20 -0.79
CA VAL A 173 -9.94 -7.94 -0.03
C VAL A 173 -10.12 -7.77 1.47
N LEU A 174 -10.39 -6.54 1.91
CA LEU A 174 -10.64 -6.26 3.32
C LEU A 174 -11.94 -6.91 3.80
N GLU A 175 -12.98 -6.93 2.95
CA GLU A 175 -14.26 -7.57 3.26
C GLU A 175 -14.14 -9.10 3.35
N HIS A 176 -13.46 -9.74 2.40
CA HIS A 176 -13.21 -11.18 2.44
C HIS A 176 -12.42 -11.58 3.69
N ARG A 177 -11.37 -10.83 4.03
CA ARG A 177 -10.58 -11.08 5.26
C ARG A 177 -11.41 -10.94 6.52
N LYS A 178 -12.24 -9.90 6.62
CA LYS A 178 -13.17 -9.68 7.73
C LYS A 178 -14.22 -10.80 7.81
N SER A 179 -14.76 -11.23 6.68
CA SER A 179 -15.74 -12.32 6.61
C SER A 179 -15.16 -13.63 7.15
N LEU A 180 -13.95 -14.00 6.70
CA LEU A 180 -13.20 -15.16 7.20
C LEU A 180 -13.01 -15.08 8.72
N ALA A 181 -12.52 -13.94 9.21
CA ALA A 181 -12.25 -13.76 10.63
C ALA A 181 -13.53 -13.76 11.48
N HIS A 182 -14.61 -13.17 10.96
CA HIS A 182 -15.92 -13.17 11.59
C HIS A 182 -16.52 -14.59 11.65
N GLN A 183 -16.49 -15.33 10.56
CA GLN A 183 -16.96 -16.72 10.51
C GLN A 183 -16.20 -17.60 11.52
N ALA A 184 -14.87 -17.47 11.57
CA ALA A 184 -14.04 -18.17 12.56
C ALA A 184 -14.38 -17.76 14.01
N SER A 185 -14.68 -16.48 14.24
CA SER A 185 -15.05 -15.98 15.57
C SER A 185 -16.41 -16.47 16.04
N LEU A 186 -17.40 -16.57 15.16
CA LEU A 186 -18.72 -17.14 15.47
C LEU A 186 -18.61 -18.64 15.77
N MET A 187 -17.75 -19.34 15.04
CA MET A 187 -17.45 -20.73 15.30
C MET A 187 -16.80 -20.93 16.69
N HIS A 188 -15.80 -20.10 17.02
CA HIS A 188 -15.17 -20.10 18.35
C HIS A 188 -16.21 -19.81 19.46
N PHE A 189 -17.12 -18.87 19.23
CA PHE A 189 -18.20 -18.56 20.16
C PHE A 189 -19.13 -19.76 20.37
N ALA A 190 -19.52 -20.46 19.30
CA ALA A 190 -20.37 -21.65 19.40
C ALA A 190 -19.71 -22.79 20.20
N GLU A 191 -18.41 -23.01 20.03
CA GLU A 191 -17.66 -23.98 20.83
C GLU A 191 -17.61 -23.58 22.32
N MET A 192 -17.37 -22.31 22.61
CA MET A 192 -17.30 -21.77 23.98
C MET A 192 -18.63 -21.91 24.73
N GLN A 193 -19.76 -21.77 24.02
CA GLN A 193 -21.10 -21.93 24.60
C GLN A 193 -21.50 -23.40 24.80
N GLY A 194 -20.67 -24.35 24.36
CA GLY A 194 -20.97 -25.79 24.48
C GLY A 194 -22.18 -26.23 23.65
N ILE A 195 -22.58 -25.45 22.64
CA ILE A 195 -23.75 -25.72 21.79
C ILE A 195 -23.52 -27.00 20.98
N ARG A 196 -22.31 -27.15 20.41
CA ARG A 196 -21.70 -28.40 19.90
C ARG A 196 -20.19 -28.25 19.94
N ARG A 197 -19.46 -29.26 20.42
CA ARG A 197 -18.00 -29.29 20.21
C ARG A 197 -17.73 -29.69 18.76
N LEU A 198 -16.68 -29.17 18.11
CA LEU A 198 -16.34 -29.63 16.75
C LEU A 198 -16.17 -31.14 16.63
N ARG A 199 -15.74 -31.79 17.73
CA ARG A 199 -15.60 -33.24 17.84
C ARG A 199 -16.93 -34.01 17.75
N GLU A 200 -18.06 -33.33 17.95
CA GLU A 200 -19.41 -33.90 17.90
C GLU A 200 -20.10 -33.65 16.54
N VAL A 201 -19.42 -32.94 15.62
CA VAL A 201 -19.86 -32.73 14.24
C VAL A 201 -19.59 -34.00 13.42
N GLY A 202 -20.50 -34.36 12.51
CA GLY A 202 -20.28 -35.50 11.62
C GLY A 202 -19.06 -35.30 10.73
N GLU A 203 -18.37 -36.39 10.38
CA GLU A 203 -17.11 -36.32 9.62
C GLU A 203 -17.24 -35.57 8.29
N SER A 204 -18.37 -35.72 7.59
CA SER A 204 -18.64 -35.00 6.33
C SER A 204 -18.73 -33.48 6.56
N ASP A 205 -19.52 -33.04 7.54
CA ASP A 205 -19.70 -31.62 7.84
C ASP A 205 -18.38 -30.99 8.31
N LEU A 206 -17.61 -31.72 9.12
CA LEU A 206 -16.30 -31.26 9.60
C LEU A 206 -15.30 -31.15 8.44
N HIS A 207 -15.30 -32.10 7.51
CA HIS A 207 -14.50 -32.02 6.29
C HIS A 207 -14.81 -30.75 5.49
N ASP A 208 -16.10 -30.48 5.24
CA ASP A 208 -16.54 -29.31 4.46
C ASP A 208 -16.15 -27.99 5.12
N ILE A 209 -16.30 -27.89 6.45
CA ILE A 209 -15.89 -26.71 7.22
C ILE A 209 -14.38 -26.47 7.10
N LEU A 210 -13.57 -27.51 7.32
CA LEU A 210 -12.11 -27.39 7.28
C LEU A 210 -11.60 -27.03 5.88
N LEU A 211 -12.15 -27.68 4.85
CA LEU A 211 -11.79 -27.40 3.46
C LEU A 211 -12.26 -26.00 3.02
N GLY A 212 -13.43 -25.56 3.49
CA GLY A 212 -13.94 -24.21 3.29
C GLY A 212 -13.00 -23.15 3.85
N PHE A 213 -12.51 -23.33 5.08
CA PHE A 213 -11.51 -22.43 5.66
C PHE A 213 -10.17 -22.50 4.94
N ALA A 214 -9.73 -23.69 4.51
CA ALA A 214 -8.47 -23.84 3.76
C ALA A 214 -8.52 -23.04 2.44
N SER A 215 -9.66 -23.11 1.74
CA SER A 215 -9.92 -22.34 0.52
C SER A 215 -9.91 -20.83 0.79
N GLN A 216 -10.67 -20.36 1.79
CA GLN A 216 -10.69 -18.95 2.17
C GLN A 216 -9.30 -18.42 2.58
N MET A 217 -8.52 -19.22 3.29
CA MET A 217 -7.16 -18.86 3.71
C MET A 217 -6.21 -18.77 2.51
N THR A 218 -6.35 -19.66 1.53
CA THR A 218 -5.60 -19.62 0.27
C THR A 218 -5.94 -18.37 -0.53
N THR A 219 -7.23 -18.02 -0.63
CA THR A 219 -7.68 -16.77 -1.25
C THR A 219 -7.10 -15.56 -0.52
N SER A 220 -7.22 -15.50 0.80
CA SER A 220 -6.71 -14.39 1.61
C SER A 220 -5.19 -14.21 1.46
N ARG A 221 -4.42 -15.31 1.33
CA ARG A 221 -2.99 -15.25 1.00
C ARG A 221 -2.74 -14.64 -0.36
N ASN A 222 -3.44 -15.09 -1.39
CA ASN A 222 -3.24 -14.61 -2.76
C ASN A 222 -3.62 -13.12 -2.87
N GLU A 223 -4.70 -12.71 -2.20
CA GLU A 223 -5.12 -11.31 -2.11
C GLU A 223 -4.09 -10.46 -1.36
N LEU A 224 -3.50 -10.96 -0.28
CA LEU A 224 -2.44 -10.25 0.44
C LEU A 224 -1.16 -10.10 -0.39
N ILE A 225 -0.83 -11.09 -1.23
CA ILE A 225 0.27 -10.99 -2.20
C ILE A 225 -0.03 -9.94 -3.27
N GLN A 226 -1.28 -9.88 -3.74
CA GLN A 226 -1.72 -8.93 -4.76
C GLN A 226 -1.85 -7.50 -4.21
N PHE A 227 -2.27 -7.36 -2.95
CA PHE A 227 -2.49 -6.07 -2.29
C PHE A 227 -1.81 -6.02 -0.91
N PRO A 228 -0.46 -5.97 -0.84
CA PRO A 228 0.28 -5.97 0.43
C PRO A 228 -0.10 -4.83 1.37
N ILE A 229 -0.54 -3.69 0.83
CA ILE A 229 -0.99 -2.53 1.61
C ILE A 229 -2.15 -2.88 2.56
N THR A 230 -2.96 -3.89 2.23
CA THR A 230 -4.08 -4.36 3.07
C THR A 230 -3.61 -4.87 4.43
N TYR A 231 -2.35 -5.27 4.58
CA TYR A 231 -1.74 -5.63 5.85
C TYR A 231 -1.86 -4.51 6.88
N TYR A 232 -1.69 -3.24 6.46
CA TYR A 232 -1.71 -2.08 7.36
C TYR A 232 -3.12 -1.59 7.69
N PHE A 233 -4.17 -2.17 7.07
CA PHE A 233 -5.55 -1.89 7.43
C PHE A 233 -5.91 -2.68 8.68
N HIS A 234 -5.81 -2.02 9.82
CA HIS A 234 -6.15 -2.61 11.10
C HIS A 234 -7.68 -2.62 11.31
N GLU A 235 -8.22 -3.76 11.70
CA GLU A 235 -9.64 -3.95 12.00
C GLU A 235 -9.94 -3.43 13.41
N ASN A 236 -11.06 -2.74 13.62
CA ASN A 236 -11.35 -2.07 14.90
C ASN A 236 -11.76 -3.05 16.02
N GLU A 237 -12.46 -4.13 15.66
CA GLU A 237 -12.95 -5.13 16.59
C GLU A 237 -11.86 -6.13 17.01
N GLY A 238 -11.60 -6.21 18.33
CA GLY A 238 -10.43 -6.91 18.87
C GLY A 238 -10.39 -8.41 18.62
N LYS A 239 -11.49 -9.10 18.91
CA LYS A 239 -11.57 -10.58 18.89
C LYS A 239 -11.96 -11.15 17.53
N THR A 240 -12.53 -10.33 16.65
CA THR A 240 -12.98 -10.72 15.31
C THR A 240 -11.93 -10.43 14.24
N SER A 241 -10.74 -9.96 14.64
CA SER A 241 -9.66 -9.73 13.68
C SER A 241 -8.96 -11.01 13.27
N LEU A 242 -8.55 -11.10 12.00
CA LEU A 242 -7.86 -12.30 11.49
C LEU A 242 -6.61 -12.62 12.32
N ALA A 243 -5.82 -11.60 12.66
CA ALA A 243 -4.63 -11.77 13.49
C ALA A 243 -4.92 -12.35 14.89
N ALA A 244 -6.10 -12.08 15.45
CA ALA A 244 -6.53 -12.63 16.73
C ALA A 244 -7.04 -14.07 16.60
N ILE A 245 -7.85 -14.38 15.58
CA ILE A 245 -8.59 -15.64 15.47
C ILE A 245 -7.85 -16.74 14.69
N LEU A 246 -6.85 -16.40 13.88
CA LEU A 246 -6.06 -17.38 13.12
C LEU A 246 -5.41 -18.48 13.98
N PRO A 247 -4.93 -18.23 15.21
CA PRO A 247 -4.42 -19.29 16.09
C PRO A 247 -5.47 -20.32 16.49
N TYR A 248 -6.75 -19.94 16.55
CA TYR A 248 -7.86 -20.86 16.79
C TYR A 248 -8.05 -21.80 15.61
N LEU A 249 -8.07 -21.28 14.37
CA LEU A 249 -8.14 -22.12 13.16
C LEU A 249 -6.94 -23.08 13.07
N ALA A 250 -5.74 -22.61 13.45
CA ALA A 250 -4.56 -23.45 13.50
C ALA A 250 -4.67 -24.58 14.53
N ASP A 251 -5.29 -24.32 15.69
CA ASP A 251 -5.55 -25.33 16.71
C ASP A 251 -6.56 -26.37 16.21
N ILE A 252 -7.65 -25.94 15.57
CA ILE A 252 -8.63 -26.85 14.99
C ILE A 252 -7.98 -27.74 13.94
N ALA A 253 -7.19 -27.16 13.03
CA ALA A 253 -6.46 -27.93 12.03
C ALA A 253 -5.56 -28.98 12.71
N ALA A 254 -4.71 -28.56 13.66
CA ALA A 254 -3.77 -29.43 14.36
C ALA A 254 -4.46 -30.60 15.10
N GLN A 255 -5.62 -30.36 15.72
CA GLN A 255 -6.40 -31.38 16.42
C GLN A 255 -6.95 -32.46 15.48
N ASN A 256 -7.22 -32.11 14.22
CA ASN A 256 -7.88 -33.00 13.26
C ASN A 256 -6.92 -33.64 12.23
N VAL A 257 -5.62 -33.28 12.22
CA VAL A 257 -4.62 -33.91 11.32
C VAL A 257 -4.45 -35.40 11.59
N ARG A 258 -4.66 -35.85 12.83
CA ARG A 258 -4.56 -37.28 13.21
C ARG A 258 -5.87 -38.05 13.06
N GLY A 259 -6.91 -37.43 12.50
CA GLY A 259 -8.17 -38.11 12.17
C GLY A 259 -8.00 -39.11 11.03
N GLU A 260 -9.11 -39.70 10.60
CA GLU A 260 -9.13 -40.64 9.47
C GLU A 260 -9.70 -39.99 8.20
N GLY A 261 -9.26 -40.49 7.03
CA GLY A 261 -9.85 -40.17 5.73
C GLY A 261 -9.86 -38.68 5.35
N ALA A 262 -11.03 -38.19 4.94
CA ALA A 262 -11.20 -36.88 4.33
C ALA A 262 -10.99 -35.71 5.31
N VAL A 263 -11.29 -35.90 6.60
CA VAL A 263 -11.13 -34.87 7.64
C VAL A 263 -9.64 -34.54 7.84
N ALA A 264 -8.78 -35.56 7.93
CA ALA A 264 -7.34 -35.37 8.09
C ALA A 264 -6.71 -34.65 6.89
N LEU A 265 -7.19 -34.93 5.68
CA LEU A 265 -6.77 -34.23 4.46
C LEU A 265 -7.13 -32.75 4.52
N ALA A 266 -8.38 -32.42 4.84
CA ALA A 266 -8.85 -31.03 4.93
C ALA A 266 -8.16 -30.26 6.07
N ALA A 267 -7.93 -30.91 7.22
CA ALA A 267 -7.16 -30.35 8.33
C ALA A 267 -5.71 -30.03 7.93
N THR A 268 -5.08 -30.94 7.18
CA THR A 268 -3.71 -30.73 6.65
C THR A 268 -3.68 -29.58 5.64
N ALA A 269 -4.68 -29.49 4.75
CA ALA A 269 -4.81 -28.40 3.79
C ALA A 269 -4.98 -27.04 4.48
N LEU A 270 -5.86 -26.95 5.51
CA LEU A 270 -6.02 -25.72 6.30
C LEU A 270 -4.73 -25.33 7.01
N GLY A 271 -4.05 -26.29 7.66
CA GLY A 271 -2.77 -26.05 8.30
C GLY A 271 -1.70 -25.54 7.33
N GLY A 272 -1.61 -26.14 6.14
CA GLY A 272 -0.69 -25.71 5.08
C GLY A 272 -1.01 -24.31 4.55
N ALA A 273 -2.29 -23.99 4.32
CA ALA A 273 -2.72 -22.67 3.87
C ALA A 273 -2.38 -21.57 4.89
N ILE A 274 -2.56 -21.86 6.20
CA ILE A 274 -2.15 -20.97 7.28
C ILE A 274 -0.63 -20.76 7.27
N ASP A 275 0.16 -21.84 7.14
CA ASP A 275 1.63 -21.73 7.10
C ASP A 275 2.10 -20.90 5.91
N ASP A 276 1.52 -21.09 4.73
CA ASP A 276 1.91 -20.35 3.53
C ASP A 276 1.53 -18.87 3.59
N TYR A 277 0.43 -18.53 4.28
CA TYR A 277 0.11 -17.14 4.61
C TYR A 277 1.13 -16.55 5.59
N LEU A 278 1.44 -17.28 6.67
CA LEU A 278 2.37 -16.82 7.71
C LEU A 278 3.81 -16.72 7.20
N LYS A 279 4.24 -17.57 6.27
CA LYS A 279 5.54 -17.44 5.57
C LYS A 279 5.62 -16.12 4.80
N PHE A 280 4.54 -15.76 4.09
CA PHE A 280 4.48 -14.49 3.40
C PHE A 280 4.52 -13.33 4.40
N VAL A 281 3.69 -13.38 5.46
CA VAL A 281 3.66 -12.34 6.49
C VAL A 281 5.01 -12.16 7.18
N GLY A 282 5.63 -13.25 7.60
CA GLY A 282 6.95 -13.25 8.24
C GLY A 282 8.02 -12.61 7.37
N ARG A 283 8.08 -13.01 6.09
CA ARG A 283 9.08 -12.54 5.13
C ARG A 283 8.86 -11.09 4.69
N PHE A 284 7.62 -10.63 4.51
CA PHE A 284 7.33 -9.32 3.91
C PHE A 284 7.08 -8.21 4.93
N PHE A 285 6.50 -8.52 6.09
CA PHE A 285 6.06 -7.48 7.04
C PHE A 285 6.81 -7.52 8.37
N LEU A 286 7.19 -8.72 8.83
CA LEU A 286 7.79 -8.90 10.15
C LEU A 286 9.32 -9.00 10.13
N ASP A 287 9.93 -9.09 8.95
CA ASP A 287 11.37 -9.32 8.76
C ASP A 287 11.86 -10.56 9.56
N ARG A 288 11.06 -11.63 9.61
CA ARG A 288 11.32 -12.85 10.38
C ARG A 288 11.17 -14.12 9.54
N PRO A 289 12.11 -15.09 9.62
CA PRO A 289 11.96 -16.38 8.97
C PRO A 289 10.85 -17.20 9.62
N PHE A 290 10.15 -18.01 8.82
CA PHE A 290 9.16 -18.95 9.33
C PHE A 290 9.85 -20.17 9.94
N THR A 291 9.81 -20.28 11.25
CA THR A 291 10.38 -21.40 12.04
C THR A 291 9.28 -22.31 12.58
N ASN A 292 8.30 -21.71 13.26
CA ASN A 292 7.22 -22.39 13.93
C ASN A 292 5.90 -21.63 13.72
N ARG A 293 4.83 -22.36 13.37
CA ARG A 293 3.48 -21.82 13.14
C ARG A 293 3.01 -20.96 14.31
N TYR A 294 3.07 -21.47 15.54
CA TYR A 294 2.52 -20.79 16.72
C TYR A 294 3.36 -19.58 17.15
N GLU A 295 4.67 -19.63 16.94
CA GLU A 295 5.54 -18.46 17.13
C GLU A 295 5.18 -17.35 16.14
N MET A 296 5.04 -17.69 14.86
CA MET A 296 4.70 -16.71 13.81
C MET A 296 3.28 -16.17 13.97
N LEU A 297 2.32 -16.99 14.41
CA LEU A 297 0.98 -16.56 14.79
C LEU A 297 1.01 -15.53 15.93
N GLY A 298 1.83 -15.78 16.97
CA GLY A 298 2.02 -14.86 18.07
C GLY A 298 2.67 -13.55 17.60
N ALA A 299 3.67 -13.62 16.72
CA ALA A 299 4.31 -12.44 16.14
C ALA A 299 3.34 -11.61 15.28
N PHE A 300 2.51 -12.25 14.47
CA PHE A 300 1.48 -11.60 13.66
C PHE A 300 0.42 -10.91 14.53
N ALA A 301 -0.09 -11.59 15.55
CA ALA A 301 -1.03 -11.03 16.52
C ALA A 301 -0.43 -9.83 17.26
N ALA A 302 0.82 -9.97 17.74
CA ALA A 302 1.53 -8.91 18.45
C ALA A 302 1.79 -7.68 17.56
N ASP A 303 2.14 -7.88 16.28
CA ASP A 303 2.34 -6.76 15.35
C ASP A 303 1.05 -5.95 15.14
N HIS A 304 -0.10 -6.64 15.17
CA HIS A 304 -1.43 -6.05 15.11
C HIS A 304 -1.97 -5.58 16.47
N LEU A 305 -1.21 -5.65 17.56
CA LEU A 305 -1.70 -5.33 18.91
C LEU A 305 -2.96 -6.15 19.29
N ARG A 306 -2.99 -7.42 18.90
CA ARG A 306 -4.08 -8.37 19.17
C ARG A 306 -3.63 -9.50 20.07
N ASN A 307 -4.56 -9.99 20.87
CA ASN A 307 -4.37 -11.17 21.69
C ASN A 307 -4.81 -12.40 20.90
N ALA A 308 -3.96 -13.43 20.88
CA ALA A 308 -4.27 -14.70 20.23
C ALA A 308 -5.47 -15.38 20.90
N VAL A 309 -6.47 -15.74 20.10
CA VAL A 309 -7.61 -16.58 20.50
C VAL A 309 -7.23 -18.03 20.24
N ARG A 310 -7.33 -18.87 21.27
CA ARG A 310 -6.96 -20.30 21.23
C ARG A 310 -8.22 -21.18 21.30
N SER A 311 -8.12 -22.40 20.80
CA SER A 311 -9.20 -23.38 20.96
C SER A 311 -9.43 -23.69 22.45
N PRO A 312 -10.69 -23.79 22.91
CA PRO A 312 -11.01 -24.17 24.29
C PRO A 312 -10.43 -25.53 24.69
N ALA A 313 -10.18 -26.42 23.72
CA ALA A 313 -9.56 -27.73 23.96
C ALA A 313 -8.06 -27.64 24.30
N VAL A 314 -7.39 -26.53 23.99
CA VAL A 314 -5.95 -26.31 24.21
C VAL A 314 -5.70 -25.53 25.50
N ILE A 315 -6.69 -24.79 26.01
CA ILE A 315 -6.58 -24.03 27.25
C ILE A 315 -6.82 -24.99 28.43
N PRO A 316 -5.85 -25.21 29.34
CA PRO A 316 -6.10 -26.01 30.53
C PRO A 316 -7.23 -25.37 31.35
N ARG A 317 -8.24 -26.16 31.72
CA ARG A 317 -9.28 -25.71 32.65
C ARG A 317 -8.57 -25.23 33.92
N ALA A 318 -8.78 -23.97 34.30
CA ALA A 318 -8.48 -23.56 35.67
C ALA A 318 -9.29 -24.47 36.59
N ALA A 319 -8.59 -25.25 37.40
CA ALA A 319 -9.18 -26.14 38.40
C ALA A 319 -9.88 -25.34 39.50
#